data_AF-A0A5N6MSR3-F1
#
_entry.id   AF-A0A5N6MSR3-F1
#
_cell.length_a   1.000
_cell.length_b   1.000
_cell.length_c   1.000
_cell.angle_alpha   90.00
_cell.angle_beta   90.00
_cell.angle_gamma   90.00
#
_symmetry.space_group_name_H-M   'P 1'
#
loop_
_entity.id
_entity.type
_entity.pdbx_description
1 polymer ?
#
loop_
_entity_poly.entity_id
_entity_poly.type
_entity_poly.pdbx_seq_one_letter_code
_entity_poly.pdbx_strand_id
1 'polypeptide(L)' 'MTSFPVPPEPPRLKADQIRGLIRYAEQMSEYMEAEIARANAEGMGHAVLHLPEIVDGWRFTALAIRETYDGTF' A
#
# COMPACT_ATOMS: atom_id res chain seq x y z
N MET A 1 -8.05 -4.03 -35.59
CA MET A 1 -7.95 -4.65 -34.25
C MET A 1 -6.80 -3.99 -33.52
N THR A 2 -7.07 -3.14 -32.54
CA THR A 2 -6.02 -2.63 -31.63
C THR A 2 -5.73 -3.71 -30.60
N SER A 3 -4.55 -4.32 -30.67
CA SER A 3 -4.08 -5.22 -29.62
C SER A 3 -3.74 -4.36 -28.40
N PHE A 4 -4.43 -4.59 -27.28
CA PHE A 4 -3.99 -4.02 -26.01
C PHE A 4 -2.60 -4.58 -25.67
N PRO A 5 -1.73 -3.78 -25.03
CA PRO A 5 -0.47 -4.30 -24.53
C PRO A 5 -0.74 -5.37 -23.47
N VAL A 6 0.03 -6.45 -23.51
CA VAL A 6 0.00 -7.47 -22.46
C VAL A 6 0.67 -6.89 -21.21
N PRO A 7 0.07 -7.01 -20.01
CA PRO A 7 0.70 -6.58 -18.77
C PRO A 7 2.04 -7.31 -18.55
N PRO A 8 3.04 -6.65 -17.95
CA PRO A 8 4.27 -7.33 -17.57
C PRO A 8 4.00 -8.43 -16.54
N GLU A 9 4.74 -9.54 -16.63
CA GLU A 9 4.69 -10.57 -15.58
C GLU A 9 5.31 -10.03 -14.27
N PRO A 10 4.69 -10.32 -13.10
CA PRO A 10 5.29 -9.96 -11.83
C PRO A 10 6.59 -10.76 -11.58
N PRO A 11 7.55 -10.19 -10.83
CA PRO A 11 8.77 -10.90 -10.49
C PRO A 11 8.47 -12.11 -9.61
N ARG A 12 9.29 -13.17 -9.72
CA ARG A 12 9.16 -14.33 -8.82
C ARG A 12 9.77 -14.00 -7.46
N LEU A 13 8.94 -13.96 -6.43
CA LEU A 13 9.33 -13.76 -5.03
C LEU A 13 8.99 -14.99 -4.20
N LYS A 14 9.72 -15.20 -3.09
CA LYS A 14 9.35 -16.23 -2.12
C LYS A 14 8.13 -15.79 -1.30
N ALA A 15 7.34 -16.75 -0.82
CA ALA A 15 6.11 -16.48 -0.06
C ALA A 15 6.34 -15.61 1.19
N ASP A 16 7.45 -15.80 1.91
CA ASP A 16 7.83 -14.98 3.07
C ASP A 16 8.14 -13.53 2.68
N GLN A 17 8.78 -13.29 1.54
CA GLN A 17 9.04 -11.96 1.02
C GLN A 17 7.75 -11.23 0.64
N ILE A 18 6.82 -11.93 -0.03
CA ILE A 18 5.52 -11.38 -0.41
C ILE A 18 4.73 -10.99 0.85
N ARG A 19 4.63 -11.89 1.83
CA ARG A 19 3.99 -11.61 3.12
C ARG A 19 4.67 -10.45 3.86
N GLY A 20 6.00 -10.34 3.77
CA GLY A 20 6.76 -9.22 4.34
C GLY A 20 6.40 -7.88 3.71
N LEU A 21 6.31 -7.81 2.39
CA LEU A 21 5.94 -6.59 1.67
C LEU A 21 4.50 -6.15 1.95
N ILE A 22 3.56 -7.09 1.97
CA ILE A 22 2.16 -6.84 2.35
C ILE A 22 2.10 -6.25 3.76
N ARG A 23 2.74 -6.94 4.72
CA ARG A 23 2.74 -6.51 6.13
C ARG A 23 3.35 -5.11 6.29
N TYR A 24 4.46 -4.85 5.60
CA TYR A 24 5.09 -3.54 5.63
C TYR A 24 4.16 -2.44 5.12
N ALA A 25 3.48 -2.67 3.99
CA ALA A 25 2.51 -1.72 3.44
C ALA A 25 1.34 -1.45 4.40
N GLU A 26 0.80 -2.50 5.05
CA GLU A 26 -0.24 -2.36 6.08
C GLU A 26 0.26 -1.53 7.28
N GLN A 27 1.44 -1.86 7.81
CA GLN A 27 2.05 -1.13 8.94
C GLN A 27 2.33 0.35 8.61
N MET A 28 2.72 0.65 7.37
CA MET A 28 2.90 2.03 6.93
C MET A 28 1.58 2.81 6.92
N SER A 29 0.49 2.18 6.49
CA SER A 29 -0.84 2.79 6.54
C SER A 29 -1.27 3.10 7.98
N GLU A 30 -1.09 2.15 8.91
CA GLU A 30 -1.40 2.31 10.33
C GLU A 30 -0.58 3.44 10.97
N TYR A 31 0.73 3.47 10.69
CA TYR A 31 1.63 4.51 11.19
C TYR A 31 1.19 5.91 10.71
N MET A 32 0.86 6.06 9.42
CA MET A 32 0.46 7.36 8.88
C MET A 32 -0.91 7.81 9.40
N GLU A 33 -1.85 6.89 9.63
CA GLU A 33 -3.11 7.23 10.31
C GLU A 33 -2.87 7.76 11.72
N ALA A 34 -1.94 7.16 12.47
CA ALA A 34 -1.56 7.65 13.78
C ALA A 34 -0.94 9.05 13.71
N GLU A 35 -0.09 9.33 12.72
CA GLU A 35 0.51 10.65 12.52
C GLU A 35 -0.53 11.71 12.13
N ILE A 36 -1.51 11.38 11.29
CA ILE A 36 -2.64 12.27 10.97
C ILE A 36 -3.43 12.59 12.24
N ALA A 37 -3.76 11.57 13.04
CA ALA A 37 -4.50 11.73 14.28
C ALA A 37 -3.74 12.64 15.27
N ARG A 38 -2.43 12.42 15.40
CA ARG A 38 -1.54 13.24 16.24
C ARG A 38 -1.50 14.70 15.77
N ALA A 39 -1.26 14.93 14.48
CA ALA A 39 -1.20 16.28 13.91
C ALA A 39 -2.53 17.04 14.08
N ASN A 40 -3.66 16.35 13.91
CA ASN A 40 -4.98 16.96 14.14
C ASN A 40 -5.19 17.32 15.62
N ALA A 41 -4.77 16.46 16.56
CA ALA A 41 -4.85 16.75 17.99
C ALA A 41 -3.96 17.94 18.41
N GLU A 42 -2.84 18.15 17.72
CA GLU A 42 -1.92 19.27 17.92
C GLU A 42 -2.34 20.56 17.18
N GLY A 43 -3.45 20.55 16.45
CA GLY A 43 -3.89 21.70 15.64
C GLY A 43 -3.07 21.93 14.36
N MET A 44 -2.24 20.96 13.98
CA MET A 44 -1.37 20.97 12.80
C MET A 44 -1.99 20.24 11.59
N GLY A 45 -3.32 20.12 11.52
CA GLY A 45 -4.00 19.37 10.44
C GLY A 45 -3.64 19.80 9.01
N HIS A 46 -3.22 21.05 8.81
CA HIS A 46 -2.76 21.55 7.51
C HIS A 46 -1.44 20.89 7.04
N ALA A 47 -0.60 20.43 7.96
CA ALA A 47 0.68 19.79 7.64
C ALA A 47 0.50 18.35 7.09
N VAL A 48 -0.70 17.78 7.22
CA VAL A 48 -0.99 16.38 6.87
C VAL A 48 -2.08 16.22 5.80
N LEU A 49 -2.42 17.28 5.07
CA LEU A 49 -3.52 17.29 4.10
C LEU A 49 -3.45 16.18 3.05
N HIS A 50 -2.26 15.79 2.61
CA HIS A 50 -2.06 14.73 1.61
C HIS A 50 -1.82 13.34 2.21
N LEU A 51 -1.62 13.23 3.54
CA LEU A 51 -1.35 11.95 4.17
C LEU A 51 -2.52 10.96 4.03
N PRO A 52 -3.81 11.35 4.05
CA PRO A 52 -4.92 10.42 3.79
C PRO A 52 -4.82 9.72 2.43
N GLU A 53 -4.46 10.44 1.36
CA GLU A 53 -4.31 9.86 0.02
C GLU A 53 -3.15 8.85 -0.01
N ILE A 54 -2.08 9.11 0.76
CA ILE A 54 -0.94 8.21 0.88
C ILE A 54 -1.33 6.95 1.69
N VAL A 55 -2.13 7.08 2.75
CA VAL A 55 -2.70 5.95 3.50
C VAL A 55 -3.48 5.03 2.56
N ASP A 56 -4.35 5.61 1.73
CA ASP A 56 -5.13 4.85 0.73
C ASP A 56 -4.22 4.18 -0.31
N GLY A 57 -3.16 4.87 -0.75
CA GLY A 57 -2.15 4.30 -1.64
C GLY A 57 -1.43 3.09 -1.04
N TRP A 58 -1.09 3.11 0.25
CA TRP A 58 -0.48 1.97 0.94
C TRP A 58 -1.44 0.78 1.05
N ARG A 59 -2.71 1.04 1.40
CA ARG A 59 -3.75 0.01 1.45
C ARG A 59 -3.99 -0.64 0.10
N PHE A 60 -4.12 0.19 -0.94
CA PHE A 60 -4.25 -0.30 -2.31
C PHE A 60 -3.03 -1.12 -2.73
N THR A 61 -1.83 -0.69 -2.37
CA THR A 61 -0.60 -1.45 -2.66
C THR A 61 -0.59 -2.82 -2.00
N ALA A 62 -0.96 -2.91 -0.72
CA ALA A 62 -1.07 -4.19 -0.02
C ALA A 62 -2.08 -5.14 -0.70
N LEU A 63 -3.24 -4.62 -1.09
CA LEU A 63 -4.25 -5.36 -1.85
C LEU A 63 -3.71 -5.81 -3.21
N ALA A 64 -3.13 -4.91 -4.00
CA ALA A 64 -2.62 -5.22 -5.33
C ALA A 64 -1.53 -6.30 -5.28
N ILE A 65 -0.65 -6.28 -4.26
CA ILE A 65 0.35 -7.33 -4.06
C ILE A 65 -0.34 -8.67 -3.74
N ARG A 66 -1.37 -8.69 -2.87
CA ARG A 66 -2.14 -9.92 -2.59
C ARG A 66 -2.73 -10.49 -3.88
N GLU A 67 -3.48 -9.68 -4.63
CA GLU A 67 -4.14 -10.11 -5.86
C GLU A 67 -3.14 -10.58 -6.94
N THR A 68 -1.97 -9.94 -7.02
CA THR A 68 -0.94 -10.29 -8.01
C THR A 68 -0.34 -11.69 -7.77
N TYR A 69 -0.25 -12.12 -6.51
CA TYR A 69 0.42 -13.36 -6.11
C TYR A 69 -0.54 -14.40 -5.55
N ASP A 70 -1.85 -14.20 -5.70
CA ASP A 70 -2.87 -15.04 -5.10
C ASP A 70 -2.70 -16.52 -5.51
N GLY A 71 -2.77 -17.42 -4.51
CA GLY A 71 -2.46 -18.85 -4.67
C GLY A 71 -0.97 -19.25 -4.53
N THR A 72 -0.04 -18.31 -4.31
CA THR A 72 1.40 -18.60 -4.13
C THR A 72 1.87 -18.57 -2.66
N PHE A 73 1.00 -18.17 -1.73
CA PHE A 73 1.27 -18.07 -0.29
C PHE A 73 0.35 -18.96 0.55
#